data_AF-A0A3B8U0Y0-F1
#
_entry.id   AF-A0A3B8U0Y0-F1
#
_cell.length_a   1.000
_cell.length_b   1.000
_cell.length_c   1.000
_cell.angle_alpha   90.00
_cell.angle_beta   90.00
_cell.angle_gamma   90.00
#
_symmetry.space_group_name_H-M   'P 1'
#
loop_
_entity.id
_entity.type
_entity.pdbx_description
1 polymer ?
#
loop_
_entity_poly.entity_id
_entity_poly.type
_entity_poly.pdbx_seq_one_letter_code
_entity_poly.pdbx_strand_id
1 'polypeptide(L)'
;MAKRIVVLGAGESGSGAAILAKEKGFDVFVSDCGTISEPYRALLDQNGVQWEDGKHSEELILNADEVVKSPGIPLTAPLIQKLQAQGTPIISEIEFAARYTHAKMICITGSNGKTTTTSLIFYILKQAGLDVGLAGNIGNSLALQVAHEDHDYYVIELSSFQLDNMYDFKADIAILLNITPDHLDRYDYKFQNYVDAKFR
;
A
#
# COMPACT_ATOMS: atom_id res chain seq x y z
N MET A 1 23.36 3.92 11.07
CA MET A 1 23.00 2.86 10.10
C MET A 1 21.76 3.33 9.36
N ALA A 2 21.56 2.91 8.10
CA ALA A 2 20.30 3.19 7.41
C ALA A 2 19.15 2.52 8.18
N LYS A 3 17.98 3.17 8.26
CA LYS A 3 16.79 2.54 8.85
C LYS A 3 16.40 1.31 8.03
N ARG A 4 15.90 0.28 8.70
CA ARG A 4 15.48 -0.98 8.10
C ARG A 4 13.97 -1.00 7.89
N ILE A 5 13.57 -1.11 6.62
CA ILE A 5 12.18 -1.27 6.19
C ILE A 5 11.96 -2.73 5.81
N VAL A 6 11.04 -3.39 6.50
CA VAL A 6 10.59 -4.72 6.11
C VAL A 6 9.25 -4.61 5.41
N VAL A 7 9.15 -5.19 4.22
CA VAL A 7 7.91 -5.25 3.46
C VAL A 7 7.32 -6.65 3.59
N LEU A 8 6.07 -6.72 4.06
CA LEU A 8 5.33 -7.97 4.19
C LEU A 8 4.35 -8.13 3.02
N GLY A 9 4.55 -9.19 2.23
CA GLY A 9 3.88 -9.44 0.96
C GLY A 9 4.61 -8.79 -0.21
N ALA A 10 4.72 -9.50 -1.34
CA ALA A 10 5.52 -9.12 -2.51
C ALA A 10 4.69 -9.00 -3.79
N GLY A 11 3.38 -8.81 -3.68
CA GLY A 11 2.53 -8.42 -4.82
C GLY A 11 2.80 -6.98 -5.26
N GLU A 12 1.88 -6.41 -6.03
CA GLU A 12 1.98 -5.05 -6.59
C GLU A 12 2.39 -3.98 -5.58
N SER A 13 1.60 -3.80 -4.51
CA SER A 13 1.90 -2.81 -3.46
C SER A 13 3.20 -3.12 -2.71
N GLY A 14 3.46 -4.40 -2.43
CA GLY A 14 4.64 -4.80 -1.67
C GLY A 14 5.93 -4.51 -2.42
N SER A 15 6.03 -5.03 -3.65
CA SER A 15 7.18 -4.81 -4.51
C SER A 15 7.38 -3.33 -4.80
N GLY A 16 6.31 -2.58 -5.07
CA GLY A 16 6.39 -1.12 -5.25
C GLY A 16 6.94 -0.38 -4.03
N ALA A 17 6.46 -0.71 -2.82
CA ALA A 17 6.99 -0.15 -1.59
C ALA A 17 8.46 -0.48 -1.37
N ALA A 18 8.88 -1.70 -1.71
CA ALA A 18 10.27 -2.14 -1.60
C ALA A 18 11.19 -1.36 -2.53
N ILE A 19 10.77 -1.11 -3.78
CA ILE A 19 11.53 -0.30 -4.73
C ILE A 19 11.67 1.14 -4.23
N LEU A 20 10.56 1.77 -3.83
CA LEU A 20 10.61 3.13 -3.30
C LEU A 20 11.52 3.22 -2.06
N ALA A 21 11.42 2.28 -1.13
CA ALA A 21 12.29 2.26 0.04
C ALA A 21 13.77 2.10 -0.35
N LYS A 22 14.07 1.26 -1.35
CA LYS A 22 15.44 1.08 -1.84
C LYS A 22 16.01 2.38 -2.42
N GLU A 23 15.23 3.09 -3.23
CA GLU A 23 15.66 4.36 -3.83
C GLU A 23 15.88 5.47 -2.81
N LYS A 24 15.11 5.49 -1.72
CA LYS A 24 15.32 6.44 -0.61
C LYS A 24 16.46 6.03 0.33
N GLY A 25 17.19 4.95 0.01
CA GLY A 25 18.42 4.55 0.71
C GLY A 25 18.21 3.76 1.99
N PHE A 26 17.04 3.14 2.17
CA PHE A 26 16.78 2.26 3.31
C PHE A 26 17.46 0.89 3.15
N ASP A 27 17.67 0.19 4.28
CA ASP A 27 17.92 -1.25 4.26
C ASP A 27 16.57 -1.96 4.08
N VAL A 28 16.40 -2.70 2.98
CA VAL A 28 15.08 -3.23 2.58
C VAL A 28 15.11 -4.74 2.51
N PHE A 29 14.12 -5.36 3.14
CA PHE A 29 13.87 -6.79 3.06
C PHE A 29 12.40 -7.07 2.77
N VAL A 30 12.12 -7.93 1.79
CA VAL A 30 10.77 -8.36 1.43
C VAL A 30 10.54 -9.80 1.89
N SER A 31 9.39 -10.06 2.51
CA SER A 31 9.04 -11.41 2.96
C SER A 31 7.61 -11.75 2.58
N ASP A 32 7.42 -12.88 1.90
CA ASP A 32 6.11 -13.40 1.51
C ASP A 32 5.95 -14.85 1.98
N CYS A 33 4.82 -15.17 2.62
CA CYS A 33 4.52 -16.54 3.03
C CYS A 33 4.12 -17.44 1.85
N GLY A 34 3.66 -16.84 0.75
CA GLY A 34 3.36 -17.51 -0.51
C GLY A 34 4.56 -17.51 -1.44
N THR A 35 4.34 -18.00 -2.66
CA THR A 35 5.34 -17.97 -3.73
C THR A 35 5.26 -16.64 -4.47
N ILE A 36 6.37 -15.90 -4.51
CA ILE A 36 6.44 -14.65 -5.27
C ILE A 36 6.42 -14.97 -6.76
N SER A 37 5.57 -14.28 -7.54
CA SER A 37 5.51 -14.45 -8.99
C SER A 37 6.74 -13.86 -9.69
N GLU A 38 7.11 -14.41 -10.84
CA GLU A 38 8.33 -14.07 -11.57
C GLU A 38 8.51 -12.55 -11.83
N PRO A 39 7.49 -11.78 -12.26
CA PRO A 39 7.68 -10.35 -12.52
C PRO A 39 8.15 -9.56 -11.30
N TYR A 40 7.67 -9.93 -10.12
CA TYR A 40 8.04 -9.27 -8.86
C TYR A 40 9.41 -9.74 -8.37
N ARG A 41 9.78 -11.02 -8.54
CA ARG A 41 11.16 -11.46 -8.25
C ARG A 41 12.17 -10.72 -9.12
N ALA A 42 11.90 -10.66 -10.41
CA ALA A 42 12.76 -9.96 -11.36
C ALA A 42 12.91 -8.48 -10.99
N LEU A 43 11.81 -7.81 -10.60
CA LEU A 43 11.83 -6.42 -10.14
C LEU A 43 12.68 -6.25 -8.88
N LEU A 44 12.53 -7.13 -7.89
CA LEU A 44 13.31 -7.07 -6.64
C LEU A 44 14.80 -7.35 -6.87
N ASP A 45 15.13 -8.35 -7.68
CA ASP A 45 16.50 -8.73 -8.04
C ASP A 45 17.21 -7.61 -8.81
N GLN A 46 16.53 -7.02 -9.80
CA GLN A 46 17.08 -5.90 -10.59
C GLN A 46 17.43 -4.68 -9.73
N ASN A 47 16.71 -4.48 -8.62
CA ASN A 47 16.93 -3.37 -7.69
C ASN A 47 17.80 -3.76 -6.49
N GLY A 48 18.34 -5.00 -6.46
CA GLY A 48 19.17 -5.48 -5.37
C GLY A 48 18.45 -5.44 -4.02
N VAL A 49 17.15 -5.73 -4.01
CA VAL A 49 16.34 -5.88 -2.80
C VAL A 49 16.42 -7.33 -2.35
N GLN A 50 16.74 -7.55 -1.07
CA GLN A 50 16.73 -8.90 -0.52
C GLN A 50 15.30 -9.36 -0.29
N TRP A 51 14.99 -10.59 -0.66
CA TRP A 51 13.66 -11.14 -0.49
C TRP A 51 13.68 -12.62 -0.10
N GLU A 52 12.57 -13.06 0.49
CA GLU A 52 12.27 -14.47 0.71
C GLU A 52 10.82 -14.77 0.35
N ASP A 53 10.56 -16.03 0.01
CA ASP A 53 9.22 -16.53 -0.27
C ASP A 53 8.97 -17.91 0.35
N GLY A 54 7.70 -18.29 0.48
CA GLY A 54 7.27 -19.54 1.10
C GLY A 54 7.44 -19.59 2.61
N LYS A 55 7.87 -18.49 3.25
CA LYS A 55 8.12 -18.38 4.69
C LYS A 55 8.16 -16.94 5.17
N HIS A 56 8.12 -16.78 6.49
CA HIS A 56 8.47 -15.55 7.18
C HIS A 56 9.55 -15.85 8.23
N SER A 57 10.79 -15.44 7.96
CA SER A 57 11.91 -15.58 8.88
C SER A 57 11.79 -14.50 9.96
N GLU A 58 11.26 -14.88 11.14
CA GLU A 58 10.95 -13.91 12.20
C GLU A 58 12.15 -13.04 12.60
N GLU A 59 13.35 -13.61 12.66
CA GLU A 59 14.58 -12.87 13.02
C GLU A 59 14.90 -11.71 12.05
N LEU A 60 14.57 -11.87 10.76
CA LEU A 60 14.80 -10.87 9.71
C LEU A 60 13.69 -9.81 9.64
N ILE A 61 12.54 -10.10 10.26
CA ILE A 61 11.34 -9.27 10.22
C ILE A 61 11.20 -8.46 11.50
N LEU A 62 11.41 -9.09 12.66
CA LEU A 62 11.26 -8.45 13.97
C LEU A 62 12.34 -7.41 14.27
N ASN A 63 13.43 -7.40 13.51
CA ASN A 63 14.46 -6.36 13.60
C ASN A 63 14.17 -5.10 12.75
N ALA A 64 12.97 -4.98 12.17
CA ALA A 64 12.56 -3.82 11.38
C ALA A 64 12.39 -2.56 12.23
N ASP A 65 12.82 -1.42 11.70
CA ASP A 65 12.50 -0.10 12.26
C ASP A 65 11.07 0.32 11.90
N GLU A 66 10.57 -0.11 10.75
CA GLU A 66 9.19 0.10 10.28
C GLU A 66 8.81 -1.00 9.28
N VAL A 67 7.52 -1.37 9.27
CA VAL A 67 6.98 -2.41 8.39
C VAL A 67 5.96 -1.80 7.43
N VAL A 68 6.15 -2.04 6.13
CA VAL A 68 5.11 -1.77 5.12
C VAL A 68 4.36 -3.06 4.84
N LYS A 69 3.07 -3.09 5.17
CA LYS A 69 2.25 -4.29 5.11
C LYS A 69 1.33 -4.27 3.89
N SER A 70 1.37 -5.34 3.10
CA SER A 70 0.39 -5.55 2.02
C SER A 70 -1.05 -5.63 2.59
N PRO A 71 -2.07 -5.12 1.87
CA PRO A 71 -3.45 -5.06 2.35
C PRO A 71 -4.02 -6.44 2.72
N GLY A 72 -3.68 -7.47 1.96
CA GLY A 72 -4.17 -8.84 2.17
C GLY A 72 -3.78 -9.45 3.51
N ILE A 73 -2.68 -9.02 4.14
CA ILE A 73 -2.19 -9.60 5.40
C ILE A 73 -3.06 -9.11 6.57
N PRO A 74 -3.72 -10.00 7.32
CA PRO A 74 -4.61 -9.61 8.41
C PRO A 74 -3.83 -9.13 9.64
N LEU A 75 -4.42 -8.19 10.40
CA LEU A 75 -3.84 -7.71 11.66
C LEU A 75 -3.75 -8.80 12.73
N THR A 76 -4.58 -9.85 12.61
CA THR A 76 -4.58 -11.01 13.50
C THR A 76 -3.47 -12.02 13.21
N ALA A 77 -2.67 -11.82 12.15
CA ALA A 77 -1.55 -12.70 11.86
C ALA A 77 -0.53 -12.68 13.03
N PRO A 78 -0.04 -13.84 13.51
CA PRO A 78 0.83 -13.90 14.69
C PRO A 78 2.07 -13.01 14.60
N LEU A 79 2.67 -12.90 13.42
CA LEU A 79 3.84 -12.04 13.19
C LEU A 79 3.50 -10.55 13.30
N ILE A 80 2.32 -10.13 12.82
CA ILE A 80 1.84 -8.76 12.96
C ILE A 80 1.61 -8.42 14.42
N GLN A 81 1.02 -9.34 15.20
CA GLN A 81 0.83 -9.15 16.64
C GLN A 81 2.16 -9.02 17.39
N LYS A 82 3.19 -9.78 17.01
CA LYS A 82 4.55 -9.65 17.57
C LYS A 82 5.16 -8.27 17.27
N LEU A 83 5.08 -7.82 16.02
CA LEU A 83 5.54 -6.49 15.60
C LEU A 83 4.82 -5.36 16.36
N GLN A 84 3.51 -5.49 16.56
CA GLN A 84 2.73 -4.54 17.36
C GLN A 84 3.14 -4.56 18.85
N ALA A 85 3.35 -5.75 19.42
CA ALA A 85 3.74 -5.89 20.83
C ALA A 85 5.11 -5.25 21.15
N GLN A 86 6.03 -5.23 20.18
CA GLN A 86 7.32 -4.52 20.32
C GLN A 86 7.26 -3.03 19.94
N GLY A 87 6.11 -2.54 19.47
CA GLY A 87 5.92 -1.16 19.07
C GLY A 87 6.53 -0.79 17.71
N THR A 88 6.83 -1.76 16.85
CA THR A 88 7.27 -1.48 15.47
C THR A 88 6.11 -0.87 14.69
N PRO A 89 6.29 0.32 14.07
CA PRO A 89 5.27 0.92 13.22
C PRO A 89 4.92 -0.01 12.04
N ILE A 90 3.62 -0.20 11.80
CA ILE A 90 3.10 -0.99 10.68
C ILE A 90 2.15 -0.11 9.88
N ILE A 91 2.56 0.21 8.66
CA ILE A 91 1.89 1.15 7.76
C ILE A 91 1.49 0.49 6.44
N SER A 92 0.56 1.12 5.72
CA SER A 92 0.21 0.74 4.36
C SER A 92 1.23 1.28 3.35
N GLU A 93 1.20 0.73 2.14
CA GLU A 93 2.02 1.22 1.02
C GLU A 93 1.66 2.68 0.64
N ILE A 94 0.38 3.04 0.68
CA ILE A 94 -0.09 4.41 0.39
C ILE A 94 0.45 5.42 1.42
N GLU A 95 0.39 5.07 2.71
CA GLU A 95 0.95 5.87 3.80
C GLU A 95 2.46 6.09 3.60
N PHE A 96 3.18 5.05 3.20
CA PHE A 96 4.61 5.13 2.95
C PHE A 96 4.93 6.01 1.73
N ALA A 97 4.25 5.77 0.61
CA ALA A 97 4.51 6.46 -0.65
C ALA A 97 4.25 7.96 -0.59
N ALA A 98 3.19 8.37 0.10
CA ALA A 98 2.81 9.78 0.24
C ALA A 98 3.87 10.64 0.93
N ARG A 99 4.82 10.05 1.67
CA ARG A 99 5.93 10.76 2.30
C ARG A 99 6.95 11.32 1.30
N TYR A 100 6.93 10.83 0.06
CA TYR A 100 8.01 11.04 -0.92
C TYR A 100 7.55 11.72 -2.21
N THR A 101 6.38 12.33 -2.21
CA THR A 101 5.85 13.09 -3.35
C THR A 101 5.14 14.35 -2.86
N HIS A 102 5.07 15.37 -3.73
CA HIS A 102 4.32 16.60 -3.50
C HIS A 102 3.03 16.67 -4.33
N ALA A 103 2.71 15.58 -5.04
CA ALA A 103 1.53 15.45 -5.87
C ALA A 103 0.23 15.64 -5.07
N LYS A 104 -0.78 16.19 -5.74
CA LYS A 104 -2.13 16.30 -5.20
C LYS A 104 -2.83 14.94 -5.23
N MET A 105 -3.34 14.51 -4.08
CA MET A 105 -3.93 13.18 -3.90
C MET A 105 -5.45 13.22 -3.95
N ILE A 106 -6.03 12.60 -4.98
CA ILE A 106 -7.48 12.45 -5.18
C ILE A 106 -7.84 10.99 -4.91
N CYS A 107 -8.42 10.72 -3.74
CA CYS A 107 -8.67 9.38 -3.25
C CYS A 107 -10.14 9.00 -3.35
N ILE A 108 -10.42 7.81 -3.90
CA ILE A 108 -11.76 7.28 -4.10
C ILE A 108 -11.90 5.96 -3.36
N THR A 109 -12.88 5.86 -2.47
CA THR A 109 -13.29 4.60 -1.86
C THR A 109 -14.81 4.42 -1.87
N GLY A 110 -15.25 3.22 -1.54
CA GLY A 110 -16.64 2.80 -1.49
C GLY A 110 -16.77 1.29 -1.61
N SER A 111 -17.98 0.77 -1.44
CA SER A 111 -18.25 -0.64 -1.73
C SER A 111 -18.23 -0.87 -3.24
N ASN A 112 -18.97 -0.06 -4.00
CA ASN A 112 -19.12 -0.21 -5.44
C ASN A 112 -18.83 1.09 -6.21
N GLY A 113 -18.53 0.96 -7.50
CA GLY A 113 -18.33 2.10 -8.42
C GLY A 113 -16.96 2.78 -8.33
N LYS A 114 -16.06 2.27 -7.49
CA LYS A 114 -14.69 2.80 -7.29
C LYS A 114 -13.94 2.91 -8.62
N THR A 115 -13.74 1.77 -9.30
CA THR A 115 -12.95 1.70 -10.54
C THR A 115 -13.48 2.60 -11.63
N THR A 116 -14.78 2.58 -11.90
CA THR A 116 -15.38 3.48 -12.90
C THR A 116 -15.17 4.95 -12.54
N THR A 117 -15.34 5.33 -11.27
CA THR A 117 -15.18 6.72 -10.84
C THR A 117 -13.71 7.15 -10.90
N THR A 118 -12.80 6.33 -10.38
CA THR A 118 -11.35 6.59 -10.41
C THR A 118 -10.86 6.75 -11.85
N SER A 119 -11.21 5.81 -12.74
CA SER A 119 -10.83 5.89 -14.16
C SER A 119 -11.45 7.08 -14.88
N LEU A 120 -12.69 7.47 -14.55
CA LEU A 120 -13.34 8.63 -15.14
C LEU A 120 -12.66 9.94 -14.73
N ILE A 121 -12.35 10.10 -13.44
CA ILE A 121 -11.63 11.28 -12.93
C ILE A 121 -10.25 11.38 -13.60
N PHE A 122 -9.50 10.27 -13.61
CA PHE A 122 -8.20 10.21 -14.28
C PHE A 122 -8.30 10.60 -15.76
N TYR A 123 -9.27 10.04 -16.50
CA TYR A 123 -9.49 10.35 -17.90
C TYR A 123 -9.77 11.85 -18.10
N ILE A 124 -10.66 12.45 -17.31
CA ILE A 124 -10.99 13.87 -17.40
C ILE A 124 -9.76 14.75 -17.16
N LEU A 125 -8.98 14.47 -16.11
CA LEU A 125 -7.77 15.24 -15.80
C LEU A 125 -6.72 15.12 -16.92
N LYS A 126 -6.53 13.91 -17.46
CA LYS A 126 -5.61 13.68 -18.58
C LYS A 126 -6.07 14.40 -19.86
N GLN A 127 -7.36 14.37 -20.18
CA GLN A 127 -7.93 15.11 -21.32
C GLN A 127 -7.84 16.63 -21.15
N ALA A 128 -7.84 17.12 -19.91
CA ALA A 128 -7.60 18.53 -19.60
C ALA A 128 -6.12 18.94 -19.73
N GLY A 129 -5.22 18.01 -20.08
CA GLY A 129 -3.79 18.26 -20.25
C GLY A 129 -3.00 18.33 -18.94
N LEU A 130 -3.57 17.85 -17.83
CA LEU A 130 -2.87 17.79 -16.55
C LEU A 130 -1.95 16.57 -16.48
N ASP A 131 -0.85 16.73 -15.75
CA ASP A 131 0.03 15.60 -15.46
C ASP A 131 -0.50 14.80 -14.27
N VAL A 132 -0.96 13.60 -14.55
CA VAL A 132 -1.71 12.79 -13.60
C VAL A 132 -1.35 11.32 -13.74
N GLY A 133 -1.11 10.67 -12.60
CA GLY A 133 -0.96 9.23 -12.45
C GLY A 133 -2.24 8.56 -11.96
N LEU A 134 -2.42 7.29 -12.32
CA LEU A 134 -3.52 6.44 -11.85
C LEU A 134 -2.94 5.35 -10.95
N ALA A 135 -3.32 5.35 -9.67
CA ALA A 135 -2.69 4.49 -8.67
C ALA A 135 -3.68 3.80 -7.71
N GLY A 136 -3.13 2.97 -6.82
CA GLY A 136 -3.85 2.32 -5.74
C GLY A 136 -4.32 0.91 -6.12
N ASN A 137 -5.60 0.61 -5.93
CA ASN A 137 -6.17 -0.71 -6.23
C ASN A 137 -6.30 -1.01 -7.73
N ILE A 138 -6.09 0.00 -8.59
CA ILE A 138 -6.00 -0.13 -10.05
C ILE A 138 -4.81 0.67 -10.57
N GLY A 139 -4.32 0.32 -11.75
CA GLY A 139 -3.08 0.89 -12.28
C GLY A 139 -1.86 0.25 -11.60
N ASN A 140 -0.79 1.03 -11.47
CA ASN A 140 0.40 0.61 -10.71
C ASN A 140 0.25 1.01 -9.24
N SER A 141 0.98 0.35 -8.34
CA SER A 141 1.09 0.84 -6.96
C SER A 141 1.56 2.30 -6.91
N LEU A 142 1.11 3.04 -5.89
CA LEU A 142 1.49 4.45 -5.74
C LEU A 142 3.00 4.56 -5.47
N ALA A 143 3.55 3.66 -4.66
CA ALA A 143 4.96 3.62 -4.33
C ALA A 143 5.85 3.39 -5.55
N LEU A 144 5.47 2.48 -6.46
CA LEU A 144 6.24 2.25 -7.68
C LEU A 144 6.20 3.45 -8.62
N GLN A 145 5.05 4.14 -8.72
CA GLN A 145 4.97 5.38 -9.49
C GLN A 145 5.82 6.48 -8.83
N VAL A 146 5.70 6.71 -7.52
CA VAL A 146 6.48 7.73 -6.79
C VAL A 146 7.99 7.45 -6.80
N ALA A 147 8.41 6.20 -7.00
CA ALA A 147 9.82 5.85 -7.20
C ALA A 147 10.33 6.42 -8.54
N HIS A 148 9.61 6.16 -9.63
CA HIS A 148 10.12 6.41 -10.98
C HIS A 148 9.59 7.68 -11.66
N GLU A 149 8.51 8.25 -11.14
CA GLU A 149 7.71 9.30 -11.79
C GLU A 149 7.46 10.44 -10.79
N ASP A 150 7.27 11.65 -11.31
CA ASP A 150 6.97 12.85 -10.53
C ASP A 150 5.75 13.55 -11.15
N HIS A 151 4.56 13.10 -10.77
CA HIS A 151 3.29 13.62 -11.26
C HIS A 151 2.76 14.78 -10.40
N ASP A 152 2.06 15.74 -11.03
CA ASP A 152 1.38 16.82 -10.29
C ASP A 152 0.17 16.31 -9.50
N TYR A 153 -0.50 15.26 -10.00
CA TYR A 153 -1.71 14.67 -9.40
C TYR A 153 -1.65 13.14 -9.40
N TYR A 154 -2.22 12.52 -8.38
CA TYR A 154 -2.59 11.10 -8.40
C TYR A 154 -4.07 10.93 -8.17
N VAL A 155 -4.71 10.12 -9.02
CA VAL A 155 -6.06 9.61 -8.78
C VAL A 155 -5.92 8.20 -8.25
N ILE A 156 -6.36 7.98 -7.01
CA ILE A 156 -6.05 6.79 -6.23
C ILE A 156 -7.33 6.05 -5.87
N GLU A 157 -7.48 4.82 -6.34
CA GLU A 157 -8.51 3.92 -5.83
C GLU A 157 -8.05 3.28 -4.52
N LEU A 158 -8.82 3.43 -3.45
CA LEU A 158 -8.53 2.85 -2.14
C LEU A 158 -9.55 1.78 -1.76
N SER A 159 -9.07 0.57 -1.50
CA SER A 159 -9.83 -0.47 -0.81
C SER A 159 -9.90 -0.20 0.69
N SER A 160 -10.84 -0.84 1.40
CA SER A 160 -10.90 -0.74 2.86
C SER A 160 -9.66 -1.36 3.53
N PHE A 161 -9.06 -2.39 2.91
CA PHE A 161 -7.86 -3.04 3.43
C PHE A 161 -6.61 -2.16 3.35
N GLN A 162 -6.52 -1.27 2.34
CA GLN A 162 -5.43 -0.31 2.24
C GLN A 162 -5.53 0.79 3.30
N LEU A 163 -6.75 1.14 3.71
CA LEU A 163 -7.00 2.17 4.71
C LEU A 163 -6.60 1.72 6.13
N ASP A 164 -6.75 0.43 6.50
CA ASP A 164 -6.50 -0.09 7.88
C ASP A 164 -5.17 0.34 8.54
N ASN A 165 -4.14 0.66 7.75
CA ASN A 165 -2.80 1.06 8.23
C ASN A 165 -2.34 2.43 7.70
N MET A 166 -3.27 3.36 7.48
CA MET A 166 -2.99 4.77 7.19
C MET A 166 -3.26 5.61 8.45
N TYR A 167 -2.36 6.52 8.82
CA TYR A 167 -2.49 7.28 10.08
C TYR A 167 -2.28 8.77 9.88
N ASP A 168 -1.20 9.16 9.23
CA ASP A 168 -0.84 10.54 8.99
C ASP A 168 -1.19 11.01 7.57
N PHE A 169 -1.48 10.07 6.65
CA PHE A 169 -1.90 10.39 5.29
C PHE A 169 -3.13 11.31 5.26
N LYS A 170 -3.09 12.30 4.37
CA LYS A 170 -4.21 13.21 4.10
C LYS A 170 -4.38 13.35 2.60
N ALA A 171 -5.53 12.93 2.11
CA ALA A 171 -5.94 13.24 0.74
C ALA A 171 -6.23 14.74 0.62
N ASP A 172 -5.87 15.34 -0.51
CA ASP A 172 -6.33 16.69 -0.86
C ASP A 172 -7.83 16.66 -1.19
N ILE A 173 -8.29 15.58 -1.83
CA ILE A 173 -9.70 15.33 -2.15
C ILE A 173 -10.02 13.87 -1.81
N ALA A 174 -11.01 13.64 -0.94
CA ALA A 174 -11.49 12.30 -0.60
C ALA A 174 -12.95 12.11 -1.05
N ILE A 175 -13.23 10.98 -1.71
CA ILE A 175 -14.55 10.62 -2.24
C ILE A 175 -14.96 9.27 -1.68
N LEU A 176 -16.00 9.24 -0.86
CA LEU A 176 -16.67 8.03 -0.37
C LEU A 176 -17.98 7.84 -1.15
N LEU A 177 -18.03 6.86 -2.05
CA LEU A 177 -19.16 6.70 -2.98
C LEU A 177 -20.41 6.13 -2.32
N ASN A 178 -20.26 5.02 -1.61
CA ASN A 178 -21.34 4.27 -0.98
C ASN A 178 -20.74 3.26 0.01
N ILE A 179 -21.52 2.85 1.00
CA ILE A 179 -21.16 1.78 1.93
C ILE A 179 -22.31 0.79 2.02
N THR A 180 -22.07 -0.43 1.56
CA THR A 180 -22.96 -1.58 1.64
C THR A 180 -22.20 -2.77 2.22
N PRO A 181 -22.87 -3.74 2.88
CA PRO A 181 -22.20 -4.91 3.43
C PRO A 181 -21.34 -5.64 2.40
N ASP A 182 -20.04 -5.76 2.68
CA ASP A 182 -19.02 -6.34 1.82
C ASP A 182 -17.79 -6.70 2.66
N HIS A 183 -17.00 -7.71 2.24
CA HIS A 183 -15.77 -8.15 2.91
C HIS A 183 -15.87 -8.35 4.44
N LEU A 184 -17.06 -8.72 4.93
CA LEU A 184 -17.35 -8.78 6.36
C LEU A 184 -16.50 -9.84 7.11
N ASP A 185 -16.04 -10.86 6.40
CA ASP A 185 -15.09 -11.87 6.89
C ASP A 185 -13.78 -11.26 7.39
N ARG A 186 -13.33 -10.14 6.79
CA ARG A 186 -12.16 -9.39 7.23
C ARG A 186 -12.41 -8.54 8.48
N TYR A 187 -13.68 -8.21 8.74
CA TYR A 187 -14.10 -7.22 9.73
C TYR A 187 -14.93 -7.86 10.85
N ASP A 188 -14.59 -9.10 11.24
CA ASP A 188 -15.25 -9.87 12.31
C ASP A 188 -16.76 -10.04 12.12
N TYR A 189 -17.22 -10.04 10.87
CA TYR A 189 -18.63 -10.02 10.48
C TYR A 189 -19.43 -8.84 11.06
N LYS A 190 -18.75 -7.75 11.44
CA LYS A 190 -19.35 -6.51 11.95
C LYS A 190 -19.30 -5.44 10.88
N PHE A 191 -20.47 -5.04 10.38
CA PHE A 191 -20.56 -4.01 9.35
C PHE A 191 -19.96 -2.66 9.77
N GLN A 192 -20.07 -2.29 11.05
CA GLN A 192 -19.48 -1.04 11.55
C GLN A 192 -17.96 -1.00 11.41
N ASN A 193 -17.26 -2.14 11.61
CA ASN A 193 -15.81 -2.20 11.42
C ASN A 193 -15.41 -1.90 9.96
N TYR A 194 -16.21 -2.35 8.99
CA TYR A 194 -16.01 -2.03 7.57
C TYR A 194 -16.30 -0.56 7.26
N VAL A 195 -17.34 0.02 7.89
CA VAL A 195 -17.63 1.46 7.80
C VAL A 195 -16.45 2.26 8.34
N ASP A 196 -15.98 1.96 9.55
CA ASP A 196 -14.90 2.68 10.22
C ASP A 196 -13.59 2.63 9.41
N ALA A 197 -13.29 1.49 8.79
CA ALA A 197 -12.13 1.38 7.88
C ALA A 197 -12.20 2.36 6.70
N LYS A 198 -13.40 2.67 6.18
CA LYS A 198 -13.59 3.60 5.06
C LYS A 198 -13.64 5.08 5.46
N PHE A 199 -13.88 5.37 6.74
CA PHE A 199 -13.94 6.73 7.29
C PHE A 199 -12.60 7.24 7.83
N ARG A 200 -11.56 6.41 7.74
CA ARG A 200 -10.21 6.76 8.13
C ARG A 200 -9.62 7.91 7.33
#